data_AF-A0A8T5BXG7-F1
#
_entry.id   AF-A0A8T5BXG7-F1
#
_cell.length_a   1.000
_cell.length_b   1.000
_cell.length_c   1.000
_cell.angle_alpha   90.00
_cell.angle_beta   90.00
_cell.angle_gamma   90.00
#
_symmetry.space_group_name_H-M   'P 1'
#
loop_
_entity.id
_entity.type
_entity.pdbx_description
1 polymer ?
#
loop_
_entity_poly.entity_id
_entity_poly.type
_entity_poly.pdbx_seq_one_letter_code
_entity_poly.pdbx_strand_id
1 'polypeptide(L)'
;PEKTRLRKLAEKLGLTQHVRFIGLAPYELIPALVKSSTIVVNPSLVEGHSSSVIEAMAASKPVIATKVGGITDIIRDGETGILIEPENPDQIAEAI
;
A
#
# COMPACT_ATOMS: atom_id res chain seq x y z
N PRO A 1 16.46 -5.08 2.31
CA PRO A 1 17.50 -4.14 1.83
C PRO A 1 17.18 -2.66 2.14
N GLU A 2 15.98 -2.17 1.81
CA GLU A 2 15.66 -0.73 1.85
C GLU A 2 15.41 -0.12 3.24
N LYS A 3 15.17 -0.93 4.28
CA LYS A 3 14.74 -0.47 5.62
C LYS A 3 15.62 0.64 6.21
N THR A 4 16.94 0.50 6.14
CA THR A 4 17.87 1.50 6.69
C THR A 4 17.80 2.82 5.92
N ARG A 5 17.74 2.75 4.58
CA ARG A 5 17.64 3.94 3.71
C ARG A 5 16.33 4.69 3.97
N LEU A 6 15.21 3.97 4.06
CA LEU A 6 13.88 4.56 4.28
C LEU A 6 13.73 5.17 5.68
N ARG A 7 14.32 4.59 6.72
CA ARG A 7 14.34 5.19 8.06
C ARG A 7 15.10 6.52 8.09
N LYS A 8 16.29 6.56 7.49
CA LYS A 8 17.07 7.81 7.34
C LYS A 8 16.31 8.86 6.54
N LEU A 9 15.57 8.44 5.50
CA LEU A 9 14.73 9.36 4.74
C LEU A 9 13.59 9.93 5.59
N ALA A 10 12.89 9.10 6.36
CA ALA A 10 11.83 9.55 7.27
C ALA A 10 12.37 10.52 8.34
N GLU A 11 13.56 10.27 8.88
CA GLU A 11 14.26 11.19 9.79
C GLU A 11 14.56 12.54 9.11
N LYS A 12 15.16 12.50 7.91
CA LYS A 12 15.49 13.71 7.14
C LYS A 12 14.25 14.55 6.82
N LEU A 13 13.10 13.90 6.59
CA LEU A 13 11.82 14.55 6.28
C LEU A 13 11.02 14.94 7.53
N GLY A 14 11.50 14.64 8.75
CA GLY A 14 10.77 14.93 10.00
C GLY A 14 9.52 14.07 10.22
N LEU A 15 9.41 12.91 9.54
CA LEU A 15 8.22 12.06 9.54
C LEU A 15 8.28 10.92 10.57
N THR A 16 9.23 10.94 11.50
CA THR A 16 9.46 9.83 12.45
C THR A 16 8.26 9.54 13.36
N GLN A 17 7.45 10.55 13.66
CA GLN A 17 6.20 10.39 14.44
C GLN A 17 5.01 9.90 13.59
N HIS A 18 5.13 9.97 12.26
CA HIS A 18 4.07 9.63 11.32
C HIS A 18 4.29 8.29 10.61
N VAL A 19 5.52 7.74 10.65
CA VAL A 19 5.90 6.50 9.96
C VAL A 19 6.32 5.44 10.96
N ARG A 20 5.60 4.31 10.97
CA ARG A 20 5.94 3.14 11.80
C ARG A 20 6.40 1.96 10.95
N PHE A 21 7.69 1.63 11.04
CA PHE A 21 8.26 0.44 10.41
C PHE A 21 8.08 -0.80 11.30
N ILE A 22 7.00 -1.55 11.10
CA ILE A 22 6.65 -2.73 11.93
C ILE A 22 7.52 -3.98 11.67
N GLY A 23 8.22 -4.03 10.53
CA GLY A 23 9.04 -5.20 10.16
C GLY A 23 8.20 -6.40 9.73
N LEU A 24 8.74 -7.61 9.93
CA LEU A 24 7.98 -8.84 9.69
C LEU A 24 6.97 -9.01 10.82
N ALA A 25 5.69 -8.82 10.51
CA ALA A 25 4.62 -9.06 11.46
C ALA A 25 4.22 -10.55 11.46
N PRO A 26 3.88 -11.13 12.63
CA PRO A 26 3.23 -12.44 12.70
C PRO A 26 1.99 -12.49 11.82
N TYR A 27 1.78 -13.64 11.16
CA TYR A 27 0.70 -13.81 10.20
C TYR A 27 -0.68 -13.56 10.85
N GLU A 28 -0.83 -13.95 12.11
CA GLU A 28 -2.05 -13.79 12.90
C GLU A 28 -2.41 -12.32 13.15
N LEU A 29 -1.43 -11.41 13.09
CA LEU A 29 -1.64 -9.98 13.27
C LEU A 29 -2.00 -9.24 11.99
N ILE A 30 -1.74 -9.83 10.80
CA ILE A 30 -1.99 -9.18 9.51
C ILE A 30 -3.46 -8.75 9.35
N PRO A 31 -4.47 -9.61 9.64
CA PRO A 31 -5.86 -9.20 9.52
C PRO A 31 -6.23 -8.02 10.42
N ALA A 32 -5.69 -7.99 11.65
CA ALA A 32 -5.93 -6.90 12.58
C ALA A 32 -5.28 -5.59 12.10
N LEU A 33 -4.06 -5.67 11.54
CA LEU A 33 -3.36 -4.51 10.98
C LEU A 33 -4.11 -3.93 9.78
N VAL A 34 -4.49 -4.77 8.81
CA VAL A 34 -5.27 -4.36 7.64
C VAL A 34 -6.61 -3.79 8.08
N LYS A 35 -7.33 -4.47 8.99
CA LYS A 35 -8.61 -3.97 9.52
C LYS A 35 -8.49 -2.63 10.25
N SER A 36 -7.36 -2.35 10.88
CA SER A 36 -7.10 -1.07 11.56
C SER A 36 -6.79 0.09 10.62
N SER A 37 -6.46 -0.19 9.36
CA SER A 37 -6.14 0.83 8.36
C SER A 37 -7.40 1.55 7.84
N THR A 38 -7.24 2.83 7.51
CA THR A 38 -8.23 3.61 6.76
C THR A 38 -8.15 3.31 5.27
N ILE A 39 -6.93 3.19 4.73
CA ILE A 39 -6.62 2.95 3.32
C ILE A 39 -5.39 2.02 3.27
N VAL A 40 -5.33 1.14 2.27
CA VAL A 40 -4.15 0.33 1.95
C VAL A 40 -3.56 0.81 0.63
N VAL A 41 -2.25 1.04 0.58
CA VAL A 41 -1.53 1.47 -0.63
C VAL A 41 -0.54 0.38 -1.06
N ASN A 42 -0.62 -0.05 -2.32
CA ASN A 42 0.32 -0.99 -2.94
C ASN A 42 1.00 -0.32 -4.16
N PRO A 43 2.15 0.36 -3.96
CA PRO A 43 2.83 1.10 -5.02
C PRO A 43 3.88 0.24 -5.76
N SER A 44 3.60 -1.04 -5.98
CA SER A 44 4.55 -1.98 -6.59
C SER A 44 4.86 -1.65 -8.05
N LEU A 45 6.09 -1.92 -8.51
CA LEU A 45 6.47 -1.71 -9.92
C LEU A 45 6.12 -2.90 -10.83
N VAL A 46 6.01 -4.09 -10.24
CA VAL A 46 5.69 -5.34 -10.93
C VAL A 46 4.85 -6.20 -9.99
N GLU A 47 3.70 -6.65 -10.47
CA GLU A 47 2.79 -7.54 -9.73
C GLU A 47 2.19 -8.59 -10.67
N GLY A 48 1.88 -9.76 -10.12
CA GLY A 48 1.03 -10.75 -10.78
C GLY A 48 -0.41 -10.51 -10.33
N HIS A 49 -0.82 -11.22 -9.29
CA HIS A 49 -2.05 -10.94 -8.54
C HIS A 49 -1.66 -10.75 -7.08
N SER A 50 -1.64 -9.50 -6.60
CA SER A 50 -1.14 -9.22 -5.26
C SER A 50 -2.12 -9.74 -4.20
N SER A 51 -1.71 -10.76 -3.45
CA SER A 51 -2.51 -11.26 -2.32
C SER A 51 -2.83 -10.15 -1.31
N SER A 52 -1.89 -9.22 -1.10
CA SER A 52 -2.08 -8.10 -0.17
C SER A 52 -3.23 -7.17 -0.58
N VAL A 53 -3.43 -6.96 -1.90
CA VAL A 53 -4.55 -6.18 -2.44
C VAL A 53 -5.86 -6.92 -2.25
N ILE A 54 -5.88 -8.21 -2.56
CA ILE A 54 -7.07 -9.06 -2.41
C ILE A 54 -7.49 -9.15 -0.93
N GLU A 55 -6.53 -9.32 -0.02
CA GLU A 55 -6.76 -9.35 1.44
C GLU A 55 -7.32 -8.02 1.95
N ALA A 56 -6.81 -6.89 1.46
CA ALA A 56 -7.33 -5.56 1.81
C ALA A 56 -8.77 -5.37 1.33
N MET A 57 -9.07 -5.75 0.09
CA MET A 57 -10.43 -5.70 -0.46
C MET A 57 -11.38 -6.63 0.29
N ALA A 58 -10.95 -7.85 0.63
CA ALA A 58 -11.72 -8.79 1.43
C ALA A 58 -11.99 -8.26 2.85
N ALA A 59 -11.05 -7.48 3.41
CA ALA A 59 -11.23 -6.75 4.66
C ALA A 59 -12.06 -5.45 4.52
N SER A 60 -12.68 -5.24 3.35
CA SER A 60 -13.48 -4.04 3.02
C SER A 60 -12.70 -2.73 3.19
N LYS A 61 -11.42 -2.74 2.81
CA LYS A 61 -10.57 -1.56 2.86
C LYS A 61 -10.45 -0.90 1.50
N PRO A 62 -10.56 0.44 1.41
CA PRO A 62 -10.15 1.17 0.22
C PRO A 62 -8.70 0.82 -0.13
N VAL A 63 -8.47 0.56 -1.42
CA VAL A 63 -7.15 0.24 -1.95
C VAL A 63 -6.75 1.26 -3.00
N ILE A 64 -5.52 1.77 -2.89
CA ILE A 64 -4.82 2.50 -3.94
C ILE A 64 -3.68 1.58 -4.41
N ALA A 65 -3.64 1.24 -5.70
CA ALA A 65 -2.59 0.36 -6.22
C ALA A 65 -2.10 0.79 -7.59
N THR A 66 -0.86 0.46 -7.91
CA THR A 66 -0.28 0.75 -9.22
C THR A 66 -0.92 -0.09 -10.33
N LYS A 67 -1.13 0.54 -11.48
CA LYS A 67 -1.72 -0.05 -12.68
C LYS A 67 -0.72 -0.94 -13.42
N VAL A 68 -0.27 -2.02 -12.77
CA VAL A 68 0.73 -2.95 -13.30
C VAL A 68 0.27 -4.40 -13.19
N GLY A 69 0.62 -5.21 -14.19
CA GLY A 69 0.32 -6.64 -14.21
C GLY A 69 -1.17 -6.95 -13.98
N GLY A 70 -1.46 -7.97 -13.18
CA GLY A 70 -2.84 -8.40 -12.89
C GLY A 70 -3.56 -7.54 -11.84
N ILE A 71 -3.01 -6.40 -11.41
CA ILE A 71 -3.75 -5.47 -10.53
C ILE A 71 -4.98 -4.90 -11.26
N THR A 72 -4.88 -4.67 -12.57
CA THR A 72 -6.02 -4.20 -13.40
C THR A 72 -7.15 -5.21 -13.52
N ASP A 73 -6.87 -6.48 -13.26
CA ASP A 73 -7.89 -7.55 -13.27
C ASP A 73 -8.60 -7.65 -11.92
N ILE A 74 -7.97 -7.15 -10.84
CA ILE A 74 -8.48 -7.18 -9.47
C ILE A 74 -9.27 -5.91 -9.14
N ILE A 75 -8.78 -4.75 -9.56
CA ILE A 75 -9.37 -3.43 -9.22
C ILE A 75 -10.08 -2.83 -10.43
N ARG A 76 -11.34 -2.43 -10.21
CA ARG A 76 -12.05 -1.49 -11.09
C ARG A 76 -11.84 -0.08 -10.57
N ASP A 77 -11.15 0.71 -11.36
CA ASP A 77 -10.77 2.08 -11.00
C ASP A 77 -12.00 2.95 -10.70
N GLY A 78 -11.97 3.67 -9.57
CA GLY A 78 -13.06 4.49 -9.08
C GLY A 78 -14.25 3.73 -8.48
N GLU A 79 -14.33 2.40 -8.65
CA GLU A 79 -15.42 1.57 -8.14
C GLU A 79 -15.01 0.74 -6.93
N THR A 80 -13.93 -0.04 -7.06
CA THR A 80 -13.47 -0.98 -6.02
C THR A 80 -12.10 -0.60 -5.44
N GLY A 81 -11.48 0.45 -5.98
CA GLY A 81 -10.18 0.99 -5.59
C GLY A 81 -9.76 2.09 -6.55
N ILE A 82 -8.58 2.67 -6.33
CA ILE A 82 -7.97 3.67 -7.21
C ILE A 82 -6.73 3.06 -7.86
N LEU A 83 -6.63 3.19 -9.19
CA LEU A 83 -5.45 2.83 -9.94
C LEU A 83 -4.57 4.06 -10.20
N ILE A 84 -3.28 3.93 -9.91
CA ILE A 84 -2.28 4.99 -10.13
C ILE A 84 -1.17 4.52 -11.08
N GLU A 85 -0.46 5.45 -11.68
CA GLU A 85 0.72 5.15 -12.48
C GLU A 85 1.93 4.75 -11.59
N PRO A 86 2.76 3.79 -12.01
CA PRO A 86 3.97 3.44 -11.29
C PRO A 86 4.94 4.63 -11.20
N GLU A 87 5.72 4.68 -10.12
CA GLU A 87 6.69 5.76 -9.86
C GLU A 87 6.07 7.18 -9.73
N ASN A 88 4.76 7.27 -9.50
CA ASN A 88 4.05 8.54 -9.34
C ASN A 88 3.52 8.75 -7.90
N PRO A 89 4.35 9.26 -6.97
CA PRO A 89 3.92 9.52 -5.60
C PRO A 89 2.89 10.65 -5.48
N ASP A 90 2.81 11.55 -6.46
CA ASP A 90 1.85 12.66 -6.44
C ASP A 90 0.41 12.12 -6.59
N GLN A 91 0.20 11.14 -7.46
CA GLN A 91 -1.10 10.46 -7.58
C GLN A 91 -1.49 9.69 -6.30
N ILE A 92 -0.53 9.19 -5.52
CA ILE A 92 -0.83 8.61 -4.19
C ILE A 92 -1.35 9.72 -3.28
N ALA A 93 -0.69 10.87 -3.25
CA ALA A 93 -1.06 11.98 -2.38
C ALA A 93 -2.42 12.58 -2.72
N GLU A 94 -2.76 12.69 -4.02
CA GLU A 94 -4.07 13.18 -4.49
C GLU A 94 -5.22 12.22 -4.17
N ALA A 95 -4.94 10.93 -4.03
CA ALA A 95 -5.92 9.88 -3.80
C ALA A 95 -6.24 9.64 -2.30
N ILE A 96 -5.54 10.30 -1.37
CA ILE A 96 -5.71 10.18 0.09
C ILE A 96 -6.52 11.38 0.61
#